data_AF-A0A838L547-F1
#
_entry.id   AF-A0A838L547-F1
#
_cell.length_a   1.000
_cell.length_b   1.000
_cell.length_c   1.000
_cell.angle_alpha   90.00
_cell.angle_beta   90.00
_cell.angle_gamma   90.00
#
_symmetry.space_group_name_H-M   'P 1'
#
loop_
_entity.id
_entity.type
_entity.pdbx_description
1 polymer ?
#
loop_
_entity_poly.entity_id
_entity_poly.type
_entity_poly.pdbx_seq_one_letter_code
_entity_poly.pdbx_strand_id
1 'polypeptide(L)'
;MPDLFRRLASWPLAARIVLLLALAIGLAERIGWAMARRTMWATGEATNVAMALAHGRGFSDAFWAGQGPTAHLLPIAPAIAGLVYRLFGDLTPLSETILCAWSIGLTFGNYALVYAIARRLGTPRSAALGALCVLLVAPIYTTNEAFEWRVWEGGLGLLCANLLLWMVVRAETGAPPRRLGLWLALLPALTFFINPPLGLCAYAGWALYLWRNRRTPAAIAKAAAATVLVLALMIGPWTLRNWRAMGAFIPLRDNLGMELAVANHPAAVTSTDRDKTFLARLTAIQPYIHPPAQRALVAAGGEVAYAKLLGAQTRAWIAAHPGDFLTLCRRHLGQMVFPGTWMFMTSHGKNLPIVRSILARAVAVLGLLGLIVALARRHWRFLYVLPFVAVPILVYVPFQPVIRYCWLVYPIEAMLAASLIGRLARARPQSSSSS
;
A
#
# COMPACT_ATOMS: atom_id res chain seq x y z
N MET A 1 -5.35 16.33 13.74
CA MET A 1 -6.42 16.67 12.79
C MET A 1 -7.28 17.89 13.16
N PRO A 2 -7.52 18.28 14.44
CA PRO A 2 -8.36 19.45 14.77
C PRO A 2 -7.91 20.77 14.14
N ASP A 3 -6.60 20.97 13.96
CA ASP A 3 -6.05 22.17 13.31
C ASP A 3 -6.32 22.23 11.79
N LEU A 4 -6.59 21.09 11.13
CA LEU A 4 -6.82 21.07 9.69
C LEU A 4 -8.19 21.71 9.38
N PHE A 5 -9.23 21.30 10.12
CA PHE A 5 -10.61 21.77 9.95
C PHE A 5 -10.83 23.20 10.44
N ARG A 6 -10.25 23.61 11.58
CA ARG A 6 -10.28 25.02 12.01
C ARG A 6 -9.62 25.94 11.00
N ARG A 7 -8.59 25.46 10.29
CA ARG A 7 -7.94 26.22 9.23
C ARG A 7 -8.75 26.23 7.93
N LEU A 8 -9.67 25.31 7.67
CA LEU A 8 -10.47 25.33 6.43
C LEU A 8 -11.36 26.57 6.34
N ALA A 9 -11.97 26.99 7.45
CA ALA A 9 -12.79 28.21 7.51
C ALA A 9 -11.99 29.47 7.14
N SER A 10 -10.68 29.50 7.43
CA SER A 10 -9.77 30.58 7.08
C SER A 10 -9.31 30.58 5.61
N TRP A 11 -9.73 29.62 4.79
CA TRP A 11 -9.32 29.57 3.38
C TRP A 11 -10.18 30.53 2.55
N PRO A 12 -9.62 31.09 1.46
CA PRO A 12 -10.40 31.80 0.46
C PRO A 12 -11.60 30.94 0.01
N LEU A 13 -12.75 31.57 -0.20
CA LEU A 13 -13.98 30.88 -0.61
C LEU A 13 -13.75 30.00 -1.85
N ALA A 14 -13.04 30.53 -2.86
CA ALA A 14 -12.68 29.78 -4.07
C ALA A 14 -11.93 28.46 -3.76
N ALA A 15 -10.96 28.49 -2.84
CA ALA A 15 -10.20 27.29 -2.48
C ALA A 15 -11.05 26.25 -1.74
N ARG A 16 -12.04 26.70 -0.95
CA ARG A 16 -13.02 25.82 -0.31
C ARG A 16 -13.95 25.19 -1.34
N ILE A 17 -14.47 25.98 -2.28
CA ILE A 17 -15.33 25.50 -3.36
C ILE A 17 -14.60 24.45 -4.20
N VAL A 18 -13.35 24.73 -4.63
CA VAL A 18 -12.53 23.78 -5.40
C VAL A 18 -12.33 22.47 -4.64
N LEU A 19 -12.05 22.52 -3.34
CA LEU A 19 -11.91 21.31 -2.53
C LEU A 19 -13.22 20.52 -2.42
N LEU A 20 -14.34 21.20 -2.18
CA LEU A 20 -15.66 20.56 -2.09
C LEU A 20 -16.06 19.90 -3.41
N LEU A 21 -15.85 20.60 -4.54
CA LEU A 21 -16.08 20.03 -5.87
C LEU A 21 -15.17 18.83 -6.12
N ALA A 22 -13.88 18.90 -5.78
CA ALA A 22 -12.97 17.77 -5.95
C ALA A 22 -13.37 16.56 -5.07
N LEU A 23 -13.84 16.79 -3.84
CA LEU A 23 -14.36 15.74 -2.97
C LEU A 23 -15.64 15.11 -3.53
N ALA A 24 -16.57 15.94 -4.02
CA ALA A 24 -17.83 15.47 -4.62
C ALA A 24 -17.58 14.64 -5.89
N ILE A 25 -16.74 15.16 -6.80
CA ILE A 25 -16.34 14.46 -8.03
C ILE A 25 -15.62 13.17 -7.68
N GLY A 26 -14.63 13.22 -6.78
CA GLY A 26 -13.88 12.04 -6.38
C GLY A 26 -14.73 10.96 -5.72
N LEU A 27 -15.73 11.35 -4.92
CA LEU A 27 -16.68 10.41 -4.32
C LEU A 27 -17.57 9.78 -5.40
N ALA A 28 -18.18 10.61 -6.25
CA ALA A 28 -19.04 10.16 -7.34
C ALA A 28 -18.30 9.23 -8.31
N GLU A 29 -17.05 9.54 -8.63
CA GLU A 29 -16.19 8.77 -9.53
C GLU A 29 -15.85 7.39 -8.95
N ARG A 30 -15.48 7.29 -7.66
CA ARG A 30 -15.21 6.01 -7.00
C ARG A 30 -16.46 5.13 -6.86
N ILE A 31 -17.60 5.74 -6.51
CA ILE A 31 -18.89 5.04 -6.48
C ILE A 31 -19.25 4.57 -7.89
N GLY A 32 -19.15 5.43 -8.90
CA GLY A 32 -19.43 5.11 -10.29
C GLY A 32 -18.57 3.96 -10.81
N TRP A 33 -17.26 3.98 -10.56
CA TRP A 33 -16.38 2.87 -10.92
C TRP A 33 -16.70 1.57 -10.17
N ALA A 34 -17.06 1.66 -8.88
CA ALA A 34 -17.48 0.49 -8.11
C ALA A 34 -18.77 -0.12 -8.69
N MET A 35 -19.73 0.71 -9.07
CA MET A 35 -21.00 0.28 -9.68
C MET A 35 -20.85 -0.24 -11.12
N ALA A 36 -19.86 0.25 -11.86
CA ALA A 36 -19.59 -0.19 -13.23
C ALA A 36 -18.90 -1.57 -13.31
N ARG A 37 -18.48 -2.16 -12.18
CA ARG A 37 -17.89 -3.50 -12.16
C ARG A 37 -18.97 -4.56 -12.39
N ARG A 38 -18.59 -5.62 -13.11
CA ARG A 38 -19.45 -6.80 -13.29
C ARG A 38 -19.79 -7.49 -11.96
N THR A 39 -18.86 -7.46 -11.01
CA THR A 39 -19.04 -8.01 -9.67
C THR A 39 -19.09 -6.87 -8.65
N MET A 40 -20.23 -6.73 -8.00
CA MET A 40 -20.47 -5.68 -7.01
C MET A 40 -19.80 -5.98 -5.66
N TRP A 41 -19.52 -7.25 -5.40
CA TRP A 41 -18.92 -7.73 -4.16
C TRP A 41 -17.42 -7.96 -4.25
N ALA A 42 -16.72 -7.83 -3.12
CA ALA A 42 -15.30 -8.13 -2.98
C ALA A 42 -14.99 -9.58 -3.41
N THR A 43 -13.78 -9.81 -3.93
CA THR A 43 -13.31 -11.13 -4.37
C THR A 43 -11.86 -11.34 -3.97
N GLY A 44 -11.40 -12.59 -4.07
CA GLY A 44 -10.05 -12.99 -3.68
C GLY A 44 -10.01 -13.69 -2.33
N GLU A 45 -8.80 -14.09 -1.97
CA GLU A 45 -8.50 -14.84 -0.76
C GLU A 45 -8.94 -14.10 0.50
N ALA A 46 -8.77 -12.77 0.53
CA ALA A 46 -9.15 -11.93 1.65
C ALA A 46 -10.67 -11.94 1.91
N THR A 47 -11.48 -11.98 0.85
CA THR A 47 -12.94 -12.12 0.98
C THR A 47 -13.32 -13.50 1.51
N ASN A 48 -12.69 -14.56 1.01
CA ASN A 48 -12.97 -15.92 1.48
C ASN A 48 -12.67 -16.07 2.99
N VAL A 49 -11.52 -15.54 3.44
CA VAL A 49 -11.18 -15.52 4.87
C VAL A 49 -12.16 -14.68 5.68
N ALA A 50 -12.59 -13.51 5.17
CA ALA A 50 -13.58 -12.68 5.83
C ALA A 50 -14.92 -13.42 6.02
N MET A 51 -15.40 -14.14 5.01
CA MET A 51 -16.60 -14.97 5.11
C MET A 51 -16.38 -16.13 6.10
N ALA A 52 -15.22 -16.80 6.07
CA ALA A 52 -14.91 -17.86 7.03
C ALA A 52 -14.97 -17.37 8.49
N LEU A 53 -14.44 -16.17 8.76
CA LEU A 53 -14.53 -15.52 10.07
C LEU A 53 -15.98 -15.18 10.44
N ALA A 54 -16.78 -14.67 9.50
CA ALA A 54 -18.19 -14.34 9.73
C ALA A 54 -19.01 -15.56 10.18
N HIS A 55 -18.74 -16.72 9.56
CA HIS A 55 -19.38 -18.01 9.87
C HIS A 55 -18.76 -18.78 11.05
N GLY A 56 -17.81 -18.17 11.78
CA GLY A 56 -17.20 -18.83 12.95
C GLY A 56 -16.24 -19.97 12.63
N ARG A 57 -15.81 -20.14 11.37
CA ARG A 57 -14.82 -21.14 10.94
C ARG A 57 -13.37 -20.76 11.30
N GLY A 58 -13.18 -19.62 11.96
CA GLY A 58 -11.87 -19.06 12.26
C GLY A 58 -11.16 -18.48 11.04
N PHE A 59 -9.86 -18.24 11.14
CA PHE A 59 -9.06 -17.68 10.05
C PHE A 59 -8.66 -18.77 9.05
N SER A 60 -9.53 -19.09 8.11
CA SER A 60 -9.44 -20.29 7.26
C SER A 60 -9.89 -20.01 5.82
N ASP A 61 -9.72 -21.02 4.96
CA ASP A 61 -10.38 -21.12 3.66
C ASP A 61 -10.02 -20.01 2.66
N ALA A 62 -8.75 -19.58 2.65
CA ALA A 62 -8.27 -18.55 1.73
C ALA A 62 -8.55 -18.89 0.26
N PHE A 63 -8.33 -20.13 -0.17
CA PHE A 63 -8.44 -20.50 -1.58
C PHE A 63 -9.81 -21.08 -1.94
N TRP A 64 -10.41 -21.91 -1.08
CA TRP A 64 -11.77 -22.44 -1.24
C TRP A 64 -12.38 -22.82 0.11
N ALA A 65 -13.72 -22.93 0.16
CA ALA A 65 -14.42 -23.34 1.37
C ALA A 65 -14.09 -24.79 1.77
N GLY A 66 -13.71 -25.01 3.03
CA GLY A 66 -13.32 -26.32 3.54
C GLY A 66 -11.85 -26.68 3.32
N GLN A 67 -11.00 -25.77 2.83
CA GLN A 67 -9.55 -25.95 2.74
C GLN A 67 -8.91 -26.16 4.13
N GLY A 68 -9.42 -25.46 5.14
CA GLY A 68 -8.89 -25.46 6.51
C GLY A 68 -8.14 -24.16 6.88
N PRO A 69 -7.41 -24.16 8.01
CA PRO A 69 -6.67 -23.01 8.49
C PRO A 69 -5.69 -22.44 7.46
N THR A 70 -5.59 -21.11 7.39
CA THR A 70 -4.70 -20.39 6.46
C THR A 70 -3.83 -19.36 7.19
N ALA A 71 -2.66 -19.07 6.63
CA ALA A 71 -1.82 -17.93 7.01
C ALA A 71 -1.42 -17.10 5.77
N HIS A 72 -2.19 -17.23 4.68
CA HIS A 72 -1.96 -16.50 3.43
C HIS A 72 -1.99 -14.96 3.62
N LEU A 73 -2.72 -14.49 4.63
CA LEU A 73 -2.97 -13.07 4.92
C LEU A 73 -2.75 -12.77 6.41
N LEU A 74 -2.53 -11.49 6.73
CA LEU A 74 -2.51 -11.02 8.12
C LEU A 74 -3.93 -10.69 8.59
N PRO A 75 -4.22 -10.79 9.91
CA PRO A 75 -5.59 -10.97 10.36
C PRO A 75 -6.45 -9.70 10.36
N ILE A 76 -5.85 -8.51 10.44
CA ILE A 76 -6.59 -7.28 10.75
C ILE A 76 -7.59 -6.91 9.64
N ALA A 77 -7.16 -6.85 8.38
CA ALA A 77 -8.04 -6.39 7.30
C ALA A 77 -9.20 -7.39 7.01
N PRO A 78 -8.95 -8.71 6.87
CA PRO A 78 -10.03 -9.68 6.72
C PRO A 78 -10.96 -9.76 7.94
N ALA A 79 -10.47 -9.53 9.17
CA ALA A 79 -11.31 -9.54 10.37
C ALA A 79 -12.28 -8.35 10.41
N ILE A 80 -11.86 -7.16 9.96
CA ILE A 80 -12.77 -6.00 9.83
C ILE A 80 -13.89 -6.34 8.84
N ALA A 81 -13.53 -6.90 7.68
CA ALA A 81 -14.53 -7.30 6.69
C ALA A 81 -15.44 -8.43 7.18
N GLY A 82 -14.89 -9.43 7.87
CA GLY A 82 -15.65 -10.53 8.46
C GLY A 82 -16.62 -10.07 9.54
N LEU A 83 -16.28 -9.02 10.30
CA LEU A 83 -17.22 -8.39 11.24
C LEU A 83 -18.40 -7.75 10.50
N VAL A 84 -18.15 -7.05 9.39
CA VAL A 84 -19.23 -6.48 8.56
C VAL A 84 -20.12 -7.58 8.02
N TYR A 85 -19.55 -8.64 7.43
CA TYR A 85 -20.32 -9.77 6.92
C TYR A 85 -21.11 -10.50 8.01
N ARG A 86 -20.54 -10.65 9.21
CA ARG A 86 -21.26 -11.23 10.36
C ARG A 86 -22.49 -10.42 10.78
N LEU A 87 -22.42 -9.09 10.67
CA LEU A 87 -23.49 -8.19 11.12
C LEU A 87 -24.56 -7.96 10.05
N PHE A 88 -24.17 -7.92 8.77
CA PHE A 88 -25.04 -7.47 7.68
C PHE A 88 -25.18 -8.50 6.53
N GLY A 89 -24.63 -9.70 6.71
CA GLY A 89 -24.66 -10.80 5.76
C GLY A 89 -23.52 -10.78 4.74
N ASP A 90 -23.13 -11.97 4.29
CA ASP A 90 -22.08 -12.16 3.28
C ASP A 90 -22.48 -11.57 1.94
N LEU A 91 -21.58 -10.75 1.36
CA LEU A 91 -21.71 -10.21 0.00
C LEU A 91 -23.04 -9.48 -0.28
N THR A 92 -23.78 -9.05 0.76
CA THR A 92 -25.03 -8.32 0.60
C THR A 92 -24.76 -6.90 0.11
N PRO A 93 -25.71 -6.24 -0.59
CA PRO A 93 -25.55 -4.85 -1.02
C PRO A 93 -25.19 -3.90 0.13
N LEU A 94 -25.74 -4.14 1.33
CA LEU A 94 -25.44 -3.34 2.53
C LEU A 94 -23.99 -3.53 2.98
N SER A 95 -23.53 -4.78 3.15
CA SER A 95 -22.15 -5.08 3.51
C SER A 95 -21.15 -4.48 2.52
N GLU A 96 -21.39 -4.66 1.22
CA GLU A 96 -20.51 -4.14 0.18
C GLU A 96 -20.52 -2.61 0.09
N THR A 97 -21.65 -1.96 0.41
CA THR A 97 -21.73 -0.50 0.53
C THR A 97 -20.92 0.01 1.71
N ILE A 98 -21.03 -0.64 2.88
CA ILE A 98 -20.25 -0.29 4.07
C ILE A 98 -18.74 -0.45 3.81
N LEU A 99 -18.34 -1.58 3.22
CA LEU A 99 -16.94 -1.83 2.89
C LEU A 99 -16.41 -0.89 1.81
N CYS A 100 -17.24 -0.53 0.81
CA CYS A 100 -16.89 0.49 -0.17
C CYS A 100 -16.67 1.85 0.50
N ALA A 101 -17.56 2.27 1.40
CA ALA A 101 -17.41 3.51 2.16
C ALA A 101 -16.14 3.49 3.03
N TRP A 102 -15.83 2.36 3.67
CA TRP A 102 -14.57 2.13 4.37
C TRP A 102 -13.35 2.32 3.46
N SER A 103 -13.34 1.68 2.29
CA SER A 103 -12.26 1.75 1.30
C SER A 103 -12.03 3.20 0.81
N ILE A 104 -13.11 3.92 0.49
CA ILE A 104 -13.06 5.33 0.06
C ILE A 104 -12.59 6.21 1.23
N GLY A 105 -13.07 5.95 2.45
CA GLY A 105 -12.65 6.67 3.65
C GLY A 105 -11.16 6.54 3.95
N LEU A 106 -10.61 5.32 3.83
CA LEU A 106 -9.17 5.07 3.92
C LEU A 106 -8.39 5.83 2.85
N THR A 107 -8.88 5.82 1.61
CA THR A 107 -8.28 6.53 0.47
C THR A 107 -8.23 8.03 0.71
N PHE A 108 -9.37 8.65 1.04
CA PHE A 108 -9.45 10.10 1.29
C PHE A 108 -8.68 10.51 2.55
N GLY A 109 -8.67 9.67 3.57
CA GLY A 109 -7.85 9.84 4.77
C GLY A 109 -6.36 9.89 4.43
N ASN A 110 -5.88 8.98 3.57
CA ASN A 110 -4.51 8.99 3.07
C ASN A 110 -4.21 10.29 2.30
N TYR A 111 -5.09 10.72 1.40
CA TYR A 111 -4.91 11.95 0.61
C TYR A 111 -4.86 13.21 1.48
N ALA A 112 -5.72 13.30 2.50
CA ALA A 112 -5.71 14.38 3.47
C ALA A 112 -4.41 14.38 4.31
N LEU A 113 -3.90 13.21 4.69
CA LEU A 113 -2.65 13.10 5.44
C LEU A 113 -1.44 13.51 4.61
N VAL A 114 -1.30 13.03 3.37
CA VAL A 114 -0.17 13.42 2.51
C VAL A 114 -0.23 14.91 2.16
N TYR A 115 -1.42 15.49 1.98
CA TYR A 115 -1.59 16.95 1.89
C TYR A 115 -1.07 17.67 3.14
N ALA A 116 -1.44 17.19 4.34
CA ALA A 116 -0.98 17.78 5.59
C ALA A 116 0.55 17.65 5.77
N ILE A 117 1.13 16.52 5.37
CA ILE A 117 2.59 16.29 5.35
C ILE A 117 3.26 17.29 4.41
N ALA A 118 2.78 17.40 3.16
CA ALA A 118 3.32 18.32 2.16
C ALA A 118 3.31 19.78 2.64
N ARG A 119 2.22 20.21 3.29
CA ARG A 119 2.10 21.55 3.88
C ARG A 119 3.11 21.79 4.99
N ARG A 120 3.42 20.78 5.81
CA ARG A 120 4.47 20.89 6.85
C ARG A 120 5.88 20.88 6.27
N LEU A 121 6.10 20.18 5.15
CA LEU A 121 7.36 20.22 4.41
C LEU A 121 7.58 21.53 3.64
N GLY A 122 6.64 22.48 3.73
CA GLY A 122 6.75 23.82 3.14
C GLY A 122 6.25 23.92 1.69
N THR A 123 5.57 22.89 1.18
CA THR A 123 4.97 22.91 -0.17
C THR A 123 3.92 24.01 -0.25
N PRO A 124 3.95 24.91 -1.25
CA PRO A 124 2.95 25.99 -1.39
C PRO A 124 1.51 25.48 -1.35
N ARG A 125 0.59 26.24 -0.74
CA ARG A 125 -0.79 25.78 -0.51
C ARG A 125 -1.51 25.48 -1.83
N SER A 126 -1.38 26.35 -2.82
CA SER A 126 -1.98 26.18 -4.14
C SER A 126 -1.48 24.89 -4.82
N ALA A 127 -0.17 24.65 -4.80
CA ALA A 127 0.41 23.42 -5.36
C ALA A 127 -0.06 22.16 -4.61
N ALA A 128 -0.06 22.18 -3.27
CA ALA A 128 -0.54 21.06 -2.47
C ALA A 128 -2.04 20.80 -2.69
N LEU A 129 -2.86 21.84 -2.81
CA LEU A 129 -4.28 21.72 -3.13
C LEU A 129 -4.47 21.16 -4.55
N GLY A 130 -3.68 21.62 -5.53
CA GLY A 130 -3.69 21.07 -6.88
C GLY A 130 -3.39 19.57 -6.91
N ALA A 131 -2.35 19.11 -6.21
CA ALA A 131 -2.10 17.67 -6.09
C ALA A 131 -3.22 16.92 -5.35
N LEU A 132 -3.83 17.53 -4.32
CA LEU A 132 -4.97 16.92 -3.64
C LEU A 132 -6.17 16.77 -4.61
N CYS A 133 -6.43 17.77 -5.44
CA CYS A 133 -7.45 17.68 -6.49
C CYS A 133 -7.11 16.59 -7.51
N VAL A 134 -5.85 16.46 -7.94
CA VAL A 134 -5.42 15.36 -8.82
C VAL A 134 -5.66 14.00 -8.16
N LEU A 135 -5.27 13.81 -6.90
CA LEU A 135 -5.52 12.57 -6.17
C LEU A 135 -7.01 12.25 -6.06
N LEU A 136 -7.85 13.26 -5.81
CA LEU A 136 -9.29 13.09 -5.68
C LEU A 136 -9.99 12.82 -7.01
N VAL A 137 -9.58 13.46 -8.11
CA VAL A 137 -10.35 13.47 -9.37
C VAL A 137 -9.76 12.55 -10.44
N ALA A 138 -8.45 12.31 -10.45
CA ALA A 138 -7.82 11.51 -11.50
C ALA A 138 -8.14 10.02 -11.33
N PRO A 139 -8.73 9.35 -12.33
CA PRO A 139 -9.19 7.97 -12.21
C PRO A 139 -8.05 6.97 -12.42
N ILE A 140 -6.98 7.04 -11.61
CA ILE A 140 -5.77 6.23 -11.82
C ILE A 140 -5.88 4.85 -11.17
N TYR A 141 -6.16 4.78 -9.86
CA TYR A 141 -6.16 3.55 -9.05
C TYR A 141 -7.54 3.20 -8.48
N THR A 142 -8.59 3.57 -9.20
CA THR A 142 -9.98 3.52 -8.75
C THR A 142 -10.45 2.13 -8.29
N THR A 143 -9.90 1.05 -8.85
CA THR A 143 -10.21 -0.31 -8.38
C THR A 143 -9.60 -0.56 -7.01
N ASN A 144 -8.35 -0.15 -6.78
CA ASN A 144 -7.76 -0.29 -5.45
C ASN A 144 -8.55 0.50 -4.41
N GLU A 145 -8.84 1.76 -4.75
CA GLU A 145 -9.45 2.76 -3.87
C GLU A 145 -10.90 2.48 -3.49
N ALA A 146 -11.69 1.84 -4.36
CA ALA A 146 -13.10 1.57 -4.12
C ALA A 146 -13.43 0.07 -3.92
N PHE A 147 -12.51 -0.84 -4.25
CA PHE A 147 -12.78 -2.28 -4.26
C PHE A 147 -11.73 -3.09 -3.48
N GLU A 148 -10.43 -2.95 -3.76
CA GLU A 148 -9.45 -3.81 -3.06
C GLU A 148 -9.30 -3.47 -1.57
N TRP A 149 -9.28 -2.18 -1.20
CA TRP A 149 -9.14 -1.78 0.21
C TRP A 149 -10.39 -2.00 1.07
N ARG A 150 -11.43 -2.64 0.50
CA ARG A 150 -12.55 -3.22 1.26
C ARG A 150 -12.09 -4.30 2.22
N VAL A 151 -11.15 -5.15 1.76
CA VAL A 151 -10.74 -6.38 2.47
C VAL A 151 -9.23 -6.55 2.54
N TRP A 152 -8.47 -5.94 1.63
CA TRP A 152 -7.01 -6.00 1.60
C TRP A 152 -6.37 -4.89 2.45
N GLU A 153 -5.15 -5.16 2.91
CA GLU A 153 -4.47 -4.39 3.95
C GLU A 153 -3.90 -3.04 3.51
N GLY A 154 -3.73 -2.82 2.19
CA GLY A 154 -2.92 -1.72 1.65
C GLY A 154 -3.42 -0.32 2.06
N GLY A 155 -4.73 -0.06 1.96
CA GLY A 155 -5.32 1.22 2.35
C GLY A 155 -5.13 1.56 3.83
N LEU A 156 -5.37 0.57 4.70
CA LEU A 156 -5.23 0.72 6.16
C LEU A 156 -3.75 0.84 6.56
N GLY A 157 -2.89 -0.02 6.01
CA GLY A 157 -1.46 0.02 6.25
C GLY A 157 -0.85 1.36 5.84
N LEU A 158 -1.25 1.90 4.67
CA LEU A 158 -0.75 3.19 4.21
C LEU A 158 -1.23 4.34 5.09
N LEU A 159 -2.47 4.26 5.62
CA LEU A 159 -2.98 5.25 6.56
C LEU A 159 -2.13 5.28 7.84
N CYS A 160 -1.84 4.12 8.42
CA CYS A 160 -0.97 4.02 9.60
C CYS A 160 0.46 4.53 9.33
N ALA A 161 1.03 4.19 8.17
CA ALA A 161 2.34 4.66 7.73
C ALA A 161 2.36 6.20 7.57
N ASN A 162 1.36 6.77 6.90
CA ASN A 162 1.23 8.22 6.70
C ASN A 162 0.96 8.97 8.01
N LEU A 163 0.22 8.37 8.95
CA LEU A 163 0.02 8.94 10.30
C LEU A 163 1.36 9.05 11.03
N LEU A 164 2.20 8.01 10.98
CA LEU A 164 3.54 8.04 11.56
C LEU A 164 4.40 9.12 10.91
N LEU A 165 4.46 9.14 9.57
CA LEU A 165 5.23 10.15 8.83
C LEU A 165 4.77 11.57 9.20
N TRP A 166 3.45 11.79 9.28
CA TRP A 166 2.89 13.06 9.72
C TRP A 166 3.32 13.44 11.14
N MET A 167 3.35 12.49 12.08
CA MET A 167 3.82 12.73 13.46
C MET A 167 5.30 13.09 13.50
N VAL A 168 6.15 12.38 12.75
CA VAL A 168 7.59 12.64 12.64
C VAL A 168 7.83 14.03 12.06
N VAL A 169 7.20 14.35 10.92
CA VAL A 169 7.33 15.68 10.29
C VAL A 169 6.77 16.78 11.18
N ARG A 170 5.68 16.52 11.93
CA ARG A 170 5.14 17.48 12.89
C ARG A 170 6.12 17.76 14.03
N ALA A 171 6.76 16.73 14.57
CA ALA A 171 7.74 16.86 15.64
C ALA A 171 9.00 17.62 15.18
N GLU A 172 9.38 17.50 13.91
CA GLU A 172 10.48 18.27 13.31
C GLU A 172 10.13 19.74 13.05
N THR A 173 8.87 20.04 12.72
CA THR A 173 8.44 21.37 12.23
C THR A 173 7.73 22.21 13.27
N GLY A 174 7.57 21.70 14.49
CA GLY A 174 6.90 22.39 15.59
C GLY A 174 6.82 21.52 16.82
N ALA A 175 5.79 21.73 17.65
CA ALA A 175 5.64 20.96 18.88
C ALA A 175 5.34 19.47 18.58
N PRO A 176 6.09 18.54 19.21
CA PRO A 176 5.83 17.11 19.07
C PRO A 176 4.43 16.76 19.57
N PRO A 177 3.75 15.77 18.97
CA PRO A 177 2.53 15.22 19.52
C PRO A 177 2.69 14.79 20.99
N ARG A 178 1.63 14.96 21.80
CA ARG A 178 1.59 14.36 23.13
C ARG A 178 1.82 12.85 23.01
N ARG A 179 2.64 12.30 23.91
CA ARG A 179 3.01 10.87 23.94
C ARG A 179 3.65 10.37 22.63
N LEU A 180 4.40 11.23 21.92
CA LEU A 180 5.10 10.85 20.69
C LEU A 180 5.86 9.53 20.82
N GLY A 181 6.59 9.32 21.93
CA GLY A 181 7.32 8.06 22.16
C GLY A 181 6.45 6.80 22.14
N LEU A 182 5.22 6.84 22.67
CA LEU A 182 4.27 5.73 22.61
C LEU A 182 3.82 5.47 21.17
N TRP A 183 3.47 6.52 20.44
CA TRP A 183 3.04 6.40 19.04
C TRP A 183 4.15 5.92 18.12
N LEU A 184 5.40 6.33 18.39
CA LEU A 184 6.58 5.86 17.69
C LEU A 184 6.87 4.37 17.95
N ALA A 185 6.39 3.78 19.04
CA ALA A 185 6.46 2.34 19.27
C ALA A 185 5.27 1.59 18.67
N LEU A 186 4.05 2.13 18.85
CA LEU A 186 2.81 1.47 18.45
C LEU A 186 2.58 1.49 16.93
N LEU A 187 2.76 2.63 16.27
CA LEU A 187 2.41 2.75 14.85
C LEU A 187 3.31 1.91 13.94
N PRO A 188 4.66 1.87 14.09
CA PRO A 188 5.47 0.98 13.27
C PRO A 188 5.12 -0.49 13.45
N ALA A 189 4.92 -0.95 14.70
CA ALA A 189 4.54 -2.32 15.00
C ALA A 189 3.16 -2.70 14.43
N LEU A 190 2.15 -1.85 14.63
CA LEU A 190 0.83 -2.03 14.04
C LEU A 190 0.90 -2.03 12.51
N THR A 191 1.62 -1.08 11.91
CA THR A 191 1.77 -0.99 10.46
C THR A 191 2.43 -2.24 9.91
N PHE A 192 3.47 -2.76 10.56
CA PHE A 192 4.14 -3.99 10.15
C PHE A 192 3.23 -5.22 10.26
N PHE A 193 2.41 -5.29 11.29
CA PHE A 193 1.44 -6.38 11.46
C PHE A 193 0.21 -6.26 10.54
N ILE A 194 -0.06 -5.08 9.97
CA ILE A 194 -1.07 -4.90 8.92
C ILE A 194 -0.47 -5.19 7.55
N ASN A 195 0.63 -4.52 7.22
CA ASN A 195 1.33 -4.59 5.94
C ASN A 195 2.86 -4.53 6.17
N PRO A 196 3.58 -5.66 6.11
CA PRO A 196 5.01 -5.71 6.46
C PRO A 196 5.90 -4.76 5.65
N PRO A 197 5.74 -4.62 4.32
CA PRO A 197 6.50 -3.64 3.53
C PRO A 197 6.37 -2.19 4.06
N LEU A 198 5.14 -1.74 4.35
CA LEU A 198 4.91 -0.42 4.92
C LEU A 198 5.40 -0.30 6.37
N GLY A 199 5.36 -1.40 7.13
CA GLY A 199 5.98 -1.48 8.45
C GLY A 199 7.49 -1.26 8.41
N LEU A 200 8.19 -1.84 7.43
CA LEU A 200 9.62 -1.59 7.22
C LEU A 200 9.90 -0.11 6.91
N CYS A 201 9.03 0.54 6.13
CA CYS A 201 9.11 2.00 5.90
C CYS A 201 8.96 2.77 7.20
N ALA A 202 7.97 2.39 8.01
CA ALA A 202 7.67 3.00 9.28
C ALA A 202 8.85 2.86 10.27
N TYR A 203 9.46 1.67 10.35
CA TYR A 203 10.66 1.44 11.15
C TYR A 203 11.85 2.26 10.66
N ALA A 204 12.09 2.31 9.35
CA ALA A 204 13.17 3.11 8.77
C ALA A 204 12.96 4.62 9.03
N GLY A 205 11.74 5.13 8.87
CA GLY A 205 11.39 6.52 9.17
C GLY A 205 11.53 6.86 10.66
N TRP A 206 11.14 5.95 11.53
CA TRP A 206 11.31 6.07 12.98
C TRP A 206 12.79 6.05 13.40
N ALA A 207 13.59 5.12 12.89
CA ALA A 207 15.03 5.04 13.15
C ALA A 207 15.74 6.32 12.66
N LEU A 208 15.37 6.81 11.47
CA LEU A 208 15.89 8.06 10.92
C LEU A 208 15.57 9.27 11.81
N TYR A 209 14.35 9.33 12.38
CA TYR A 209 13.97 10.36 13.34
C TYR A 209 14.83 10.35 14.60
N LEU A 210 15.07 9.17 15.17
CA LEU A 210 15.91 9.03 16.37
C LEU A 210 17.36 9.46 16.11
N TRP A 211 17.93 9.03 14.97
CA TRP A 211 19.28 9.38 14.57
C TRP A 211 19.45 10.89 14.36
N ARG A 212 18.55 11.52 13.58
CA ARG A 212 18.65 12.95 13.28
C ARG A 212 18.47 13.85 14.50
N ASN A 213 17.66 13.43 15.46
CA ASN A 213 17.41 14.19 16.69
C ASN A 213 18.40 13.86 17.82
N ARG A 214 19.53 13.19 17.49
CA ARG A 214 20.64 12.87 18.40
C ARG A 214 20.16 12.37 19.77
N ARG A 215 19.15 11.50 19.76
CA ARG A 215 18.60 10.94 21.00
C ARG A 215 19.69 10.14 21.71
N THR A 216 19.71 10.20 23.03
CA THR A 216 20.68 9.43 23.82
C THR A 216 20.53 7.93 23.54
N PRO A 217 21.61 7.12 23.60
CA PRO A 217 21.53 5.68 23.41
C PRO A 217 20.47 5.02 24.30
N ALA A 218 20.32 5.47 25.55
CA ALA A 218 19.27 5.01 26.47
C ALA A 218 17.85 5.31 25.97
N ALA A 219 17.61 6.49 25.39
CA ALA A 219 16.30 6.84 24.82
C ALA A 219 15.98 6.01 23.57
N ILE A 220 17.00 5.74 22.74
CA ILE A 220 16.88 4.86 21.57
C ILE A 220 16.56 3.43 22.03
N ALA A 221 17.32 2.89 22.99
CA ALA A 221 17.10 1.55 23.54
C ALA A 221 15.71 1.40 24.15
N LYS A 222 15.23 2.40 24.92
CA LYS A 222 13.88 2.39 25.49
C LYS A 222 12.79 2.40 24.41
N ALA A 223 12.96 3.21 23.37
CA ALA A 223 12.01 3.26 22.26
C ALA A 223 12.03 1.95 21.45
N ALA A 224 13.20 1.36 21.22
CA ALA A 224 13.35 0.06 20.57
C ALA A 224 12.74 -1.08 21.38
N ALA A 225 13.01 -1.14 22.68
CA ALA A 225 12.41 -2.14 23.57
C ALA A 225 10.87 -2.03 23.57
N ALA A 226 10.32 -0.82 23.65
CA ALA A 226 8.87 -0.60 23.57
C ALA A 226 8.30 -1.07 22.22
N THR A 227 9.00 -0.77 21.13
CA THR A 227 8.59 -1.16 19.77
C THR A 227 8.60 -2.67 19.59
N VAL A 228 9.67 -3.34 20.04
CA VAL A 228 9.81 -4.81 20.00
C VAL A 228 8.74 -5.47 20.88
N LEU A 229 8.48 -4.93 22.07
CA LEU A 229 7.44 -5.44 22.95
C LEU A 229 6.05 -5.36 22.29
N VAL A 230 5.69 -4.21 21.72
CA VAL A 230 4.39 -4.07 21.05
C VAL A 230 4.29 -5.01 19.85
N LEU A 231 5.37 -5.14 19.06
CA LEU A 231 5.40 -6.09 17.94
C LEU A 231 5.23 -7.54 18.42
N ALA A 232 5.92 -7.93 19.49
CA ALA A 232 5.82 -9.27 20.07
C ALA A 232 4.41 -9.56 20.59
N LEU A 233 3.72 -8.57 21.18
CA LEU A 233 2.33 -8.72 21.62
C LEU A 233 1.34 -8.89 20.47
N MET A 234 1.67 -8.41 19.26
CA MET A 234 0.85 -8.58 18.06
C MET A 234 1.17 -9.89 17.33
N ILE A 235 2.45 -10.13 17.05
CA ILE A 235 2.92 -11.30 16.31
C ILE A 235 2.83 -12.57 17.15
N GLY A 236 3.06 -12.50 18.46
CA GLY A 236 3.10 -13.66 19.35
C GLY A 236 1.81 -14.49 19.32
N PRO A 237 0.63 -13.91 19.60
CA PRO A 237 -0.65 -14.62 19.52
C PRO A 237 -0.94 -15.18 18.13
N TRP A 238 -0.60 -14.43 17.08
CA TRP A 238 -0.77 -14.87 15.69
C TRP A 238 0.12 -16.08 15.36
N THR A 239 1.38 -16.02 15.75
CA THR A 239 2.36 -17.10 15.57
C THR A 239 1.93 -18.34 16.33
N LEU A 240 1.50 -18.18 17.59
CA LEU A 240 1.01 -19.28 18.43
C LEU A 240 -0.21 -19.96 17.79
N ARG A 241 -1.14 -19.16 17.26
CA ARG A 241 -2.30 -19.65 16.51
C ARG A 241 -1.87 -20.45 15.28
N ASN A 242 -0.94 -19.94 14.48
CA ASN A 242 -0.48 -20.63 13.27
C ASN A 242 0.26 -21.91 13.60
N TRP A 243 1.06 -21.92 14.67
CA TRP A 243 1.73 -23.13 15.13
C TRP A 243 0.74 -24.22 15.55
N ARG A 244 -0.30 -23.86 16.31
CA ARG A 244 -1.35 -24.81 16.74
C ARG A 244 -2.22 -25.29 15.59
N ALA A 245 -2.62 -24.40 14.68
CA ALA A 245 -3.60 -24.69 13.64
C ALA A 245 -2.99 -25.29 12.36
N MET A 246 -1.73 -24.95 12.05
CA MET A 246 -1.07 -25.34 10.80
C MET A 246 0.22 -26.14 11.02
N GLY A 247 0.60 -26.39 12.29
CA GLY A 247 1.81 -27.15 12.62
C GLY A 247 3.12 -26.46 12.24
N ALA A 248 3.11 -25.13 12.01
CA ALA A 248 4.26 -24.40 11.49
C ALA A 248 4.48 -23.05 12.19
N PHE A 249 5.75 -22.71 12.42
CA PHE A 249 6.13 -21.39 12.94
C PHE A 249 5.99 -20.33 11.84
N ILE A 250 4.85 -19.63 11.83
CA ILE A 250 4.51 -18.60 10.83
C ILE A 250 4.23 -17.28 11.55
N PRO A 251 5.23 -16.38 11.67
CA PRO A 251 5.06 -15.12 12.39
C PRO A 251 4.29 -14.06 11.61
N LEU A 252 4.23 -14.18 10.29
CA LEU A 252 3.50 -13.26 9.42
C LEU A 252 2.62 -14.04 8.45
N ARG A 253 3.08 -14.22 7.21
CA ARG A 253 2.42 -14.95 6.15
C ARG A 253 3.30 -16.08 5.65
N ASP A 254 2.71 -17.13 5.09
CA ASP A 254 3.44 -18.28 4.52
C ASP A 254 3.60 -18.23 2.99
N ASN A 255 2.92 -17.29 2.32
CA ASN A 255 2.83 -17.21 0.87
C ASN A 255 4.11 -16.77 0.13
N LEU A 256 5.20 -16.45 0.85
CA LEU A 256 6.44 -15.92 0.28
C LEU A 256 6.98 -16.77 -0.89
N GLY A 257 6.97 -18.10 -0.74
CA GLY A 257 7.48 -19.01 -1.77
C GLY A 257 6.62 -19.02 -3.04
N MET A 258 5.31 -18.86 -2.89
CA MET A 258 4.38 -18.74 -4.02
C MET A 258 4.56 -17.40 -4.74
N GLU A 259 4.63 -16.29 -4.01
CA GLU A 259 4.87 -14.96 -4.60
C GLU A 259 6.20 -14.89 -5.35
N LEU A 260 7.25 -15.53 -4.82
CA LEU A 260 8.53 -15.64 -5.51
C LEU A 260 8.39 -16.45 -6.81
N ALA A 261 7.63 -17.54 -6.78
CA ALA A 261 7.39 -18.42 -7.93
C ALA A 261 6.54 -17.77 -9.02
N VAL A 262 5.62 -16.87 -8.67
CA VAL A 262 4.87 -16.05 -9.63
C VAL A 262 5.82 -15.17 -10.43
N ALA A 263 6.82 -14.58 -9.77
CA ALA A 263 7.68 -13.56 -10.35
C ALA A 263 8.88 -14.12 -11.13
N ASN A 264 9.37 -15.30 -10.72
CA ASN A 264 10.67 -15.81 -11.16
C ASN A 264 10.53 -17.17 -11.83
N HIS A 265 10.51 -17.17 -13.16
CA HIS A 265 10.46 -18.37 -13.99
C HIS A 265 10.90 -18.07 -15.43
N PRO A 266 11.29 -19.08 -16.23
CA PRO A 266 11.82 -18.88 -17.59
C PRO A 266 10.93 -18.03 -18.50
N ALA A 267 9.62 -18.31 -18.54
CA ALA A 267 8.69 -17.58 -19.40
C ALA A 267 8.55 -16.08 -19.01
N ALA A 268 8.78 -15.72 -17.73
CA ALA A 268 8.80 -14.32 -17.33
C ALA A 268 9.98 -13.57 -17.97
N VAL A 269 11.09 -14.26 -18.25
CA VAL A 269 12.29 -13.64 -18.83
C VAL A 269 12.07 -13.29 -20.30
N THR A 270 11.64 -14.28 -21.09
CA THR A 270 11.64 -14.24 -22.56
C THR A 270 10.39 -13.63 -23.20
N SER A 271 9.28 -13.55 -22.46
CA SER A 271 7.99 -13.18 -23.06
C SER A 271 7.87 -11.69 -23.42
N THR A 272 7.32 -11.44 -24.60
CA THR A 272 6.93 -10.11 -25.09
C THR A 272 5.53 -9.69 -24.63
N ASP A 273 4.63 -10.66 -24.35
CA ASP A 273 3.29 -10.43 -23.81
C ASP A 273 3.24 -10.73 -22.31
N ARG A 274 3.42 -9.67 -21.53
CA ARG A 274 3.54 -9.75 -20.07
C ARG A 274 2.22 -10.08 -19.37
N ASP A 275 1.10 -9.56 -19.88
CA ASP A 275 -0.23 -9.82 -19.29
C ASP A 275 -0.58 -11.29 -19.42
N LYS A 276 -0.45 -11.83 -20.63
CA LYS A 276 -0.71 -13.26 -20.89
C LYS A 276 0.21 -14.17 -20.07
N THR A 277 1.49 -13.81 -19.96
CA THR A 277 2.47 -14.61 -19.20
C THR A 277 2.16 -14.63 -17.71
N PHE A 278 1.81 -13.47 -17.15
CA PHE A 278 1.42 -13.35 -15.75
C PHE A 278 0.15 -14.14 -15.45
N LEU A 279 -0.89 -13.99 -16.28
CA LEU A 279 -2.14 -14.74 -16.13
C LEU A 279 -1.93 -16.25 -16.26
N ALA A 280 -1.15 -16.69 -17.25
CA ALA A 280 -0.82 -18.11 -17.41
C ALA A 280 -0.07 -18.67 -16.20
N ARG A 281 0.85 -17.89 -15.61
CA ARG A 281 1.55 -18.29 -14.39
C ARG A 281 0.60 -18.40 -13.22
N LEU A 282 -0.27 -17.41 -13.01
CA LEU A 282 -1.29 -17.45 -11.97
C LEU A 282 -2.21 -18.66 -12.11
N THR A 283 -2.71 -18.95 -13.31
CA THR A 283 -3.52 -20.16 -13.58
C THR A 283 -2.77 -21.45 -13.26
N ALA A 284 -1.46 -21.48 -13.45
CA ALA A 284 -0.65 -22.66 -13.20
C ALA A 284 -0.42 -22.93 -11.70
N ILE A 285 -0.22 -21.90 -10.88
CA ILE A 285 0.26 -22.09 -9.50
C ILE A 285 -0.66 -21.56 -8.40
N GLN A 286 -1.64 -20.72 -8.73
CA GLN A 286 -2.46 -20.01 -7.75
C GLN A 286 -3.75 -20.81 -7.45
N PRO A 287 -3.91 -21.36 -6.23
CA PRO A 287 -5.02 -22.28 -5.92
C PRO A 287 -6.40 -21.63 -5.85
N TYR A 288 -6.49 -20.33 -5.55
CA TYR A 288 -7.76 -19.60 -5.64
C TYR A 288 -8.27 -19.50 -7.09
N ILE A 289 -7.38 -19.48 -8.10
CA ILE A 289 -7.74 -19.28 -9.50
C ILE A 289 -8.10 -20.58 -10.23
N HIS A 290 -7.41 -21.71 -9.98
CA HIS A 290 -7.54 -22.88 -10.86
C HIS A 290 -7.49 -24.25 -10.16
N PRO A 291 -8.38 -25.21 -10.50
CA PRO A 291 -8.45 -26.53 -9.84
C PRO A 291 -7.16 -27.40 -9.88
N PRO A 292 -6.36 -27.43 -10.96
CA PRO A 292 -5.04 -28.05 -10.96
C PRO A 292 -4.11 -27.56 -9.85
N ALA A 293 -4.07 -26.25 -9.59
CA ALA A 293 -3.27 -25.69 -8.51
C ALA A 293 -3.81 -26.08 -7.12
N GLN A 294 -5.14 -26.22 -6.98
CA GLN A 294 -5.76 -26.77 -5.76
C GLN A 294 -5.33 -28.22 -5.52
N ARG A 295 -5.38 -29.06 -6.56
CA ARG A 295 -4.92 -30.46 -6.49
C ARG A 295 -3.43 -30.54 -6.14
N ALA A 296 -2.60 -29.68 -6.73
CA ALA A 296 -1.17 -29.62 -6.42
C ALA A 296 -0.92 -29.19 -4.96
N LEU A 297 -1.69 -28.24 -4.43
CA LEU A 297 -1.63 -27.85 -3.02
C LEU A 297 -2.01 -29.02 -2.10
N VAL A 298 -3.12 -29.70 -2.38
CA VAL A 298 -3.55 -30.88 -1.60
C VAL A 298 -2.49 -31.97 -1.65
N ALA A 299 -1.97 -32.30 -2.83
CA ALA A 299 -0.93 -33.31 -3.01
C ALA A 299 0.38 -32.96 -2.30
N ALA A 300 0.70 -31.66 -2.17
CA ALA A 300 1.86 -31.20 -1.42
C ALA A 300 1.70 -31.31 0.11
N GLY A 301 0.50 -31.63 0.61
CA GLY A 301 0.22 -31.73 2.05
C GLY A 301 -0.26 -30.43 2.69
N GLY A 302 -0.83 -29.51 1.91
CA GLY A 302 -1.43 -28.27 2.42
C GLY A 302 -0.70 -26.98 2.02
N GLU A 303 -1.26 -25.85 2.43
CA GLU A 303 -0.82 -24.49 2.07
C GLU A 303 0.68 -24.25 2.35
N VAL A 304 1.13 -24.56 3.57
CA VAL A 304 2.52 -24.34 4.00
C VAL A 304 3.51 -25.15 3.18
N ALA A 305 3.20 -26.43 2.96
CA ALA A 305 4.08 -27.35 2.24
C ALA A 305 4.15 -26.97 0.75
N TYR A 306 3.02 -26.62 0.16
CA TYR A 306 2.96 -26.13 -1.23
C TYR A 306 3.76 -24.83 -1.43
N ALA A 307 3.61 -23.85 -0.54
CA ALA A 307 4.37 -22.61 -0.60
C ALA A 307 5.89 -22.86 -0.43
N LYS A 308 6.29 -23.75 0.48
CA LYS A 308 7.70 -24.16 0.66
C LYS A 308 8.26 -24.85 -0.58
N LEU A 309 7.50 -25.75 -1.20
CA LEU A 309 7.87 -26.46 -2.42
C LEU A 309 8.14 -25.47 -3.57
N LEU A 310 7.19 -24.58 -3.86
CA LEU A 310 7.35 -23.55 -4.89
C LEU A 310 8.54 -22.63 -4.59
N GLY A 311 8.71 -22.24 -3.33
CA GLY A 311 9.85 -21.42 -2.91
C GLY A 311 11.20 -22.13 -3.11
N ALA A 312 11.28 -23.43 -2.82
CA ALA A 312 12.51 -24.21 -3.01
C ALA A 312 12.86 -24.35 -4.50
N GLN A 313 11.89 -24.71 -5.32
CA GLN A 313 12.06 -24.80 -6.78
C GLN A 313 12.50 -23.47 -7.38
N THR A 314 11.87 -22.38 -6.96
CA THR A 314 12.19 -21.04 -7.47
C THR A 314 13.57 -20.58 -7.04
N ARG A 315 13.97 -20.83 -5.78
CA ARG A 315 15.33 -20.52 -5.32
C ARG A 315 16.39 -21.34 -6.07
N ALA A 316 16.13 -22.60 -6.37
CA ALA A 316 17.02 -23.41 -7.19
C ALA A 316 17.14 -22.86 -8.61
N TRP A 317 16.03 -22.42 -9.23
CA TRP A 317 16.04 -21.76 -10.53
C TRP A 317 16.85 -20.45 -10.51
N ILE A 318 16.66 -19.60 -9.48
CA ILE A 318 17.42 -18.35 -9.31
C ILE A 318 18.92 -18.64 -9.18
N ALA A 319 19.29 -19.65 -8.38
CA ALA A 319 20.69 -20.03 -8.21
C ALA A 319 21.33 -20.53 -9.53
N ALA A 320 20.56 -21.22 -10.37
CA ALA A 320 21.00 -21.66 -11.69
C ALA A 320 21.01 -20.54 -12.76
N HIS A 321 20.20 -19.48 -12.59
CA HIS A 321 20.02 -18.42 -13.59
C HIS A 321 20.13 -17.00 -12.97
N PRO A 322 21.27 -16.63 -12.34
CA PRO A 322 21.40 -15.34 -11.65
C PRO A 322 21.24 -14.13 -12.59
N GLY A 323 21.67 -14.24 -13.85
CA GLY A 323 21.52 -13.18 -14.85
C GLY A 323 20.06 -12.92 -15.24
N ASP A 324 19.27 -13.98 -15.38
CA ASP A 324 17.83 -13.89 -15.64
C ASP A 324 17.09 -13.30 -14.45
N PHE A 325 17.43 -13.73 -13.24
CA PHE A 325 16.88 -13.16 -12.01
C PHE A 325 17.19 -11.65 -11.90
N LEU A 326 18.41 -11.22 -12.19
CA LEU A 326 18.76 -9.80 -12.20
C LEU A 326 17.97 -9.03 -13.26
N THR A 327 17.74 -9.63 -14.43
CA THR A 327 16.92 -9.05 -15.50
C THR A 327 15.47 -8.86 -15.06
N LEU A 328 14.90 -9.83 -14.33
CA LEU A 328 13.57 -9.73 -13.75
C LEU A 328 13.53 -8.66 -12.65
N CYS A 329 14.49 -8.64 -11.73
CA CYS A 329 14.59 -7.60 -10.69
C CYS A 329 14.65 -6.18 -11.27
N ARG A 330 15.48 -5.93 -12.29
CA ARG A 330 15.54 -4.62 -12.97
C ARG A 330 14.20 -4.23 -13.59
N ARG A 331 13.51 -5.20 -14.18
CA ARG A 331 12.19 -5.01 -14.77
C ARG A 331 11.13 -4.70 -13.71
N HIS A 332 11.13 -5.43 -12.60
CA HIS A 332 10.20 -5.21 -11.51
C HIS A 332 10.43 -3.85 -10.84
N LEU A 333 11.69 -3.44 -10.67
CA LEU A 333 12.02 -2.08 -10.24
C LEU A 333 11.41 -1.04 -11.20
N GLY A 334 11.61 -1.22 -12.51
CA GLY A 334 11.03 -0.35 -13.53
C GLY A 334 9.49 -0.33 -13.49
N GLN A 335 8.84 -1.47 -13.22
CA GLN A 335 7.39 -1.57 -13.13
C GLN A 335 6.81 -0.96 -11.83
N MET A 336 7.53 -1.06 -10.71
CA MET A 336 7.16 -0.40 -9.46
C MET A 336 7.23 1.12 -9.58
N VAL A 337 8.24 1.64 -10.28
CA VAL A 337 8.44 3.09 -10.48
C VAL A 337 7.57 3.63 -11.63
N PHE A 338 7.44 2.87 -12.71
CA PHE A 338 6.74 3.27 -13.92
C PHE A 338 5.73 2.18 -14.34
N PRO A 339 4.57 2.10 -13.67
CA PRO A 339 3.59 1.04 -13.92
C PRO A 339 3.10 1.07 -15.37
N GLY A 340 3.27 -0.06 -16.05
CA GLY A 340 2.95 -0.22 -17.47
C GLY A 340 1.46 -0.43 -17.71
N THR A 341 1.00 -0.13 -18.94
CA THR A 341 -0.38 -0.32 -19.40
C THR A 341 -0.93 -1.71 -19.08
N TRP A 342 -0.12 -2.76 -19.29
CA TRP A 342 -0.52 -4.14 -19.05
C TRP A 342 -0.94 -4.40 -17.60
N MET A 343 -0.26 -3.81 -16.62
CA MET A 343 -0.60 -3.96 -15.21
C MET A 343 -1.98 -3.38 -14.89
N PHE A 344 -2.31 -2.23 -15.50
CA PHE A 344 -3.65 -1.64 -15.38
C PHE A 344 -4.70 -2.49 -16.09
N MET A 345 -4.39 -3.11 -17.23
CA MET A 345 -5.32 -4.05 -17.89
C MET A 345 -5.66 -5.23 -16.99
N THR A 346 -4.65 -5.81 -16.33
CA THR A 346 -4.85 -6.94 -15.42
C THR A 346 -5.68 -6.55 -14.19
N SER A 347 -5.37 -5.43 -13.53
CA SER A 347 -6.02 -5.07 -12.25
C SER A 347 -7.32 -4.27 -12.39
N HIS A 348 -7.44 -3.41 -13.42
CA HIS A 348 -8.56 -2.49 -13.62
C HIS A 348 -9.43 -2.82 -14.84
N GLY A 349 -9.07 -3.87 -15.59
CA GLY A 349 -9.71 -4.23 -16.85
C GLY A 349 -9.27 -3.32 -18.00
N LYS A 350 -9.97 -3.44 -19.13
CA LYS A 350 -9.60 -2.77 -20.39
C LYS A 350 -9.97 -1.27 -20.45
N ASN A 351 -10.48 -0.71 -19.36
CA ASN A 351 -10.94 0.67 -19.31
C ASN A 351 -9.78 1.65 -19.02
N LEU A 352 -9.45 2.48 -20.00
CA LEU A 352 -8.44 3.54 -19.92
C LEU A 352 -7.02 3.10 -19.45
N PRO A 353 -6.51 1.90 -19.76
CA PRO A 353 -5.25 1.42 -19.19
C PRO A 353 -4.05 2.27 -19.63
N ILE A 354 -4.09 2.82 -20.85
CA ILE A 354 -3.06 3.72 -21.38
C ILE A 354 -3.06 5.04 -20.61
N VAL A 355 -4.24 5.66 -20.44
CA VAL A 355 -4.39 6.93 -19.72
C VAL A 355 -3.93 6.78 -18.26
N ARG A 356 -4.37 5.72 -17.57
CA ARG A 356 -3.96 5.42 -16.19
C ARG A 356 -2.45 5.28 -16.07
N SER A 357 -1.82 4.54 -16.99
CA SER A 357 -0.36 4.37 -17.03
C SER A 357 0.37 5.69 -17.28
N ILE A 358 -0.06 6.50 -18.24
CA ILE A 358 0.56 7.80 -18.53
C ILE A 358 0.48 8.73 -17.32
N LEU A 359 -0.71 8.84 -16.71
CA LEU A 359 -0.90 9.70 -15.53
C LEU A 359 -0.07 9.21 -14.33
N ALA A 360 -0.08 7.90 -14.04
CA ALA A 360 0.72 7.32 -12.97
C ALA A 360 2.22 7.58 -13.17
N ARG A 361 2.73 7.37 -14.40
CA ARG A 361 4.13 7.62 -14.75
C ARG A 361 4.51 9.08 -14.68
N ALA A 362 3.63 9.99 -15.11
CA ALA A 362 3.86 11.43 -14.98
C ALA A 362 3.99 11.85 -13.52
N VAL A 363 3.11 11.35 -12.65
CA VAL A 363 3.19 11.58 -11.20
C VAL A 363 4.47 11.01 -10.61
N ALA A 364 4.84 9.78 -10.97
CA ALA A 364 6.06 9.15 -10.47
C ALA A 364 7.33 9.91 -10.89
N VAL A 365 7.45 10.30 -12.18
CA VAL A 365 8.60 11.09 -12.68
C VAL A 365 8.71 12.41 -11.91
N LEU A 366 7.62 13.19 -11.85
CA LEU A 366 7.63 14.49 -11.17
C LEU A 366 7.83 14.35 -9.66
N GLY A 367 7.28 13.30 -9.05
CA GLY A 367 7.42 13.00 -7.63
C GLY A 367 8.86 12.65 -7.25
N LEU A 368 9.49 11.73 -7.99
CA LEU A 368 10.88 11.36 -7.78
C LEU A 368 11.83 12.53 -8.05
N LEU A 369 11.63 13.28 -9.13
CA LEU A 369 12.39 14.52 -9.37
C LEU A 369 12.19 15.52 -8.23
N GLY A 370 10.98 15.65 -7.70
CA GLY A 370 10.69 16.52 -6.57
C GLY A 370 11.45 16.13 -5.31
N LEU A 371 11.54 14.83 -5.02
CA LEU A 371 12.35 14.31 -3.91
C LEU A 371 13.83 14.56 -4.13
N ILE A 372 14.36 14.21 -5.30
CA ILE A 372 15.77 14.40 -5.67
C ILE A 372 16.17 15.87 -5.56
N VAL A 373 15.40 16.77 -6.19
CA VAL A 373 15.66 18.21 -6.17
C VAL A 373 15.55 18.78 -4.75
N ALA A 374 14.59 18.33 -3.94
CA ALA A 374 14.47 18.78 -2.56
C ALA A 374 15.70 18.39 -1.72
N LEU A 375 16.18 17.15 -1.87
CA LEU A 375 17.38 16.68 -1.17
C LEU A 375 18.66 17.35 -1.68
N ALA A 376 18.80 17.52 -3.01
CA ALA A 376 19.92 18.23 -3.62
C ALA A 376 20.01 19.69 -3.15
N ARG A 377 18.86 20.35 -2.96
CA ARG A 377 18.76 21.70 -2.37
C ARG A 377 18.82 21.71 -0.84
N ARG A 378 19.26 20.61 -0.21
CA ARG A 378 19.46 20.47 1.24
C ARG A 378 18.19 20.73 2.07
N HIS A 379 17.00 20.50 1.50
CA HIS A 379 15.76 20.47 2.26
C HIS A 379 15.63 19.14 3.02
N TRP A 380 16.49 18.95 4.03
CA TRP A 380 16.69 17.67 4.72
C TRP A 380 15.45 17.08 5.39
N ARG A 381 14.38 17.87 5.59
CA ARG A 381 13.08 17.36 6.07
C ARG A 381 12.47 16.32 5.12
N PHE A 382 12.82 16.36 3.83
CA PHE A 382 12.38 15.36 2.86
C PHE A 382 13.07 14.01 3.04
N LEU A 383 14.15 13.91 3.84
CA LEU A 383 14.73 12.60 4.18
C LEU A 383 13.73 11.71 4.93
N TYR A 384 12.81 12.29 5.71
CA TYR A 384 11.76 11.50 6.37
C TYR A 384 10.77 10.87 5.39
N VAL A 385 10.63 11.41 4.18
CA VAL A 385 9.78 10.86 3.11
C VAL A 385 10.46 9.72 2.37
N LEU A 386 11.79 9.76 2.27
CA LEU A 386 12.57 8.80 1.46
C LEU A 386 12.25 7.33 1.79
N PRO A 387 12.20 6.86 3.06
CA PRO A 387 11.87 5.47 3.36
C PRO A 387 10.47 5.06 2.87
N PHE A 388 9.49 5.97 2.90
CA PHE A 388 8.11 5.70 2.49
C PHE A 388 7.95 5.59 0.96
N VAL A 389 8.96 6.01 0.19
CA VAL A 389 9.03 5.82 -1.26
C VAL A 389 9.96 4.66 -1.60
N ALA A 390 11.18 4.66 -1.08
CA ALA A 390 12.21 3.70 -1.46
C ALA A 390 11.92 2.28 -0.96
N VAL A 391 11.46 2.11 0.29
CA VAL A 391 11.31 0.77 0.87
C VAL A 391 10.22 -0.05 0.18
N PRO A 392 9.00 0.46 -0.10
CA PRO A 392 8.00 -0.32 -0.84
C PRO A 392 8.52 -0.70 -2.24
N ILE A 393 9.15 0.23 -2.94
CA ILE A 393 9.73 -0.02 -4.28
C ILE A 393 10.76 -1.16 -4.21
N LEU A 394 11.71 -1.08 -3.27
CA LEU A 394 12.82 -2.04 -3.17
C LEU A 394 12.38 -3.41 -2.66
N VAL A 395 11.45 -3.47 -1.70
CA VAL A 395 10.98 -4.75 -1.12
C VAL A 395 10.25 -5.60 -2.15
N TYR A 396 9.56 -4.98 -3.12
CA TYR A 396 8.86 -5.70 -4.18
C TYR A 396 9.73 -6.08 -5.38
N VAL A 397 11.00 -5.67 -5.46
CA VAL A 397 11.89 -5.99 -6.59
C VAL A 397 12.00 -7.49 -6.90
N PRO A 398 12.13 -8.40 -5.90
CA PRO A 398 12.22 -9.83 -6.17
C PRO A 398 10.87 -10.48 -6.55
N PHE A 399 9.76 -9.75 -6.42
CA PHE A 399 8.40 -10.24 -6.58
C PHE A 399 7.74 -9.57 -7.79
N GLN A 400 6.61 -10.11 -8.25
CA GLN A 400 5.91 -9.57 -9.41
C GLN A 400 5.15 -8.32 -8.98
N PRO A 401 5.50 -7.11 -9.48
CA PRO A 401 4.73 -5.92 -9.16
C PRO A 401 3.32 -6.05 -9.68
N VAL A 402 2.36 -5.64 -8.86
CA VAL A 402 0.96 -5.44 -9.25
C VAL A 402 0.54 -4.01 -8.89
N ILE A 403 -0.49 -3.50 -9.55
CA ILE A 403 -0.91 -2.09 -9.45
C ILE A 403 -1.17 -1.65 -8.00
N ARG A 404 -1.68 -2.55 -7.16
CA ARG A 404 -1.95 -2.26 -5.75
C ARG A 404 -0.69 -1.92 -4.94
N TYR A 405 0.48 -2.41 -5.34
CA TYR A 405 1.76 -2.07 -4.72
C TYR A 405 2.26 -0.69 -5.17
N CYS A 406 1.99 -0.30 -6.42
CA CYS A 406 2.31 1.02 -6.95
C CYS A 406 1.49 2.12 -6.27
N TRP A 407 0.23 1.81 -5.92
CA TRP A 407 -0.62 2.73 -5.15
C TRP A 407 -0.04 3.09 -3.77
N LEU A 408 0.82 2.24 -3.18
CA LEU A 408 1.38 2.51 -1.85
C LEU A 408 2.32 3.73 -1.83
N VAL A 409 2.92 4.10 -2.97
CA VAL A 409 3.83 5.25 -3.10
C VAL A 409 3.19 6.43 -3.85
N TYR A 410 2.19 6.16 -4.69
CA TYR A 410 1.52 7.16 -5.51
C TYR A 410 1.05 8.44 -4.77
N PRO A 411 0.38 8.36 -3.60
CA PRO A 411 -0.14 9.55 -2.93
C PRO A 411 0.97 10.51 -2.47
N ILE A 412 2.09 9.96 -2.01
CA ILE A 412 3.22 10.77 -1.57
C ILE A 412 4.02 11.31 -2.77
N GLU A 413 4.14 10.54 -3.85
CA GLU A 413 4.73 11.00 -5.12
C GLU A 413 3.95 12.20 -5.70
N ALA A 414 2.63 12.18 -5.70
CA ALA A 414 1.80 13.31 -6.14
C ALA A 414 2.10 14.59 -5.34
N MET A 415 2.33 14.46 -4.02
CA MET A 415 2.68 15.59 -3.16
C MET A 415 4.11 16.07 -3.38
N LEU A 416 5.04 15.17 -3.70
CA LEU A 416 6.40 15.51 -4.09
C LEU A 416 6.42 16.24 -5.45
N ALA A 417 5.58 15.83 -6.40
CA ALA A 417 5.40 16.51 -7.68
C ALA A 417 4.88 17.95 -7.47
N ALA A 418 3.87 18.14 -6.62
CA ALA A 418 3.41 19.48 -6.22
C ALA A 418 4.51 20.29 -5.52
N SER A 419 5.34 19.65 -4.70
CA SER A 419 6.48 20.31 -4.05
C SER A 419 7.46 20.87 -5.07
N LEU A 420 7.78 20.11 -6.12
CA LEU A 420 8.65 20.54 -7.21
C LEU A 420 8.03 21.72 -7.97
N ILE A 421 6.82 21.53 -8.50
CA ILE A 421 6.11 22.53 -9.32
C ILE A 421 5.93 23.83 -8.54
N GLY A 422 5.46 23.74 -7.30
CA GLY A 422 5.22 24.90 -6.45
C GLY A 422 6.48 25.71 -6.14
N ARG A 423 7.63 25.03 -5.96
CA ARG A 423 8.92 25.72 -5.72
C ARG A 423 9.46 26.35 -6.99
N LEU A 424 9.34 25.70 -8.14
CA LEU A 424 9.75 26.26 -9.44
C LEU A 424 8.91 27.49 -9.81
N ALA A 425 7.60 27.46 -9.58
CA ALA A 425 6.71 28.60 -9.85
C ALA A 425 7.06 29.84 -9.01
N ARG A 426 7.57 29.65 -7.78
CA ARG A 426 8.02 30.73 -6.90
C ARG A 426 9.42 31.26 -7.22
N ALA A 427 10.24 30.44 -7.89
CA ALA A 427 11.61 30.81 -8.26
C ALA A 427 11.67 31.65 -9.55
N ARG A 428 10.57 31.78 -10.30
CA ARG A 428 10.49 32.71 -11.43
C ARG A 428 10.47 34.14 -10.88
N PRO A 429 11.41 35.02 -11.28
CA PRO A 429 11.31 36.44 -10.97
C PRO A 429 9.97 36.96 -11.49
N GLN A 430 9.25 37.74 -10.69
CA GLN A 430 8.19 38.58 -11.25
C GLN A 430 8.88 39.51 -12.24
N SER A 431 8.72 39.26 -13.54
CA SER A 431 9.07 40.24 -14.56
C SER A 431 8.36 41.52 -14.18
N SER A 432 9.14 42.56 -13.92
CA SER A 432 8.70 43.93 -13.69
C SER A 432 7.74 44.35 -14.79
N SER A 433 6.43 44.24 -14.54
CA SER A 433 5.42 44.99 -15.27
C SER A 433 5.40 46.39 -14.68
N SER A 434 6.36 47.20 -15.11
CA SER A 434 6.33 48.65 -15.03
C SER A 434 6.24 49.18 -16.45
N SER A 435 5.01 49.44 -16.90
CA SER A 435 4.65 50.44 -17.90
C SER A 435 3.14 50.58 -17.91
#